data_AF-A0A2V8SAZ1-F1
#
_entry.id   AF-A0A2V8SAZ1-F1
#
_cell.length_a   1.000
_cell.length_b   1.000
_cell.length_c   1.000
_cell.angle_alpha   90.00
_cell.angle_beta   90.00
_cell.angle_gamma   90.00
#
_symmetry.space_group_name_H-M   'P 1'
#
loop_
_entity.id
_entity.type
_entity.pdbx_description
1 polymer ?
#
loop_
_entity_poly.entity_id
_entity_poly.type
_entity_poly.pdbx_seq_one_letter_code
_entity_poly.pdbx_strand_id
1 'polypeptide(L)'
;MRFKLLLVSFLCALPLAGCASNSNTNQTANAPAQTTTEQTVMTTSQPAASPQASGSPQTAANTSASTGTQPNVPVSANAKDACALLTSDDIKAVQGEEIKETKPSQRSDSSFAIAQCFYTTPTFTKSVSLEVTQAMPGSRTSPRAFWRENFTRAAEEGERDKERERDRAKDKDKDKDKTGGGRGAEEEEKGPPPQRVSGVGDEAYWVNGRVSGALYALKGDRFIRISLGGTDTDAVRQKKARTLAQKALSRL
;
A
#
# COMPACT_ATOMS: atom_id res chain seq x y z
N MET A 1 -49.45 20.38 17.51
CA MET A 1 -49.51 21.33 16.38
C MET A 1 -48.68 20.76 15.24
N ARG A 2 -49.29 20.52 14.08
CA ARG A 2 -48.69 19.84 12.92
C ARG A 2 -48.11 20.90 11.98
N PHE A 3 -46.80 20.94 11.79
CA PHE A 3 -46.18 21.70 10.70
C PHE A 3 -45.73 20.73 9.61
N LYS A 4 -46.58 20.60 8.59
CA LYS A 4 -46.21 20.17 7.24
C LYS A 4 -45.64 21.41 6.54
N LEU A 5 -44.43 21.36 5.99
CA LEU A 5 -44.07 22.27 4.90
C LEU A 5 -42.96 21.71 3.99
N LEU A 6 -43.44 21.29 2.82
CA LEU A 6 -42.90 21.44 1.46
C LEU A 6 -41.49 20.96 1.10
N LEU A 7 -41.51 19.83 0.39
CA LEU A 7 -40.70 19.53 -0.80
C LEU A 7 -40.50 20.77 -1.70
N VAL A 8 -39.25 21.04 -2.09
CA VAL A 8 -38.95 21.70 -3.37
C VAL A 8 -37.83 20.92 -4.04
N SER A 9 -38.23 20.05 -4.96
CA SER A 9 -37.38 19.46 -5.99
C SER A 9 -36.92 20.56 -6.95
N PHE A 10 -35.62 20.69 -7.17
CA PHE A 10 -35.09 21.36 -8.35
C PHE A 10 -34.33 20.33 -9.19
N LEU A 11 -35.09 19.68 -10.08
CA LEU A 11 -34.56 19.06 -11.31
C LEU A 11 -34.20 20.21 -12.26
N CYS A 12 -32.95 20.30 -12.68
CA CYS A 12 -32.60 21.00 -13.90
C CYS A 12 -31.64 20.10 -14.69
N ALA A 13 -32.21 19.39 -15.66
CA ALA A 13 -31.49 18.70 -16.72
C ALA A 13 -31.76 19.48 -18.00
N LEU A 14 -30.72 19.90 -18.70
CA LEU A 14 -30.77 20.17 -20.15
C LEU A 14 -29.40 19.84 -20.77
N PRO A 15 -29.37 19.05 -21.86
CA PRO A 15 -28.19 18.73 -22.65
C PRO A 15 -28.08 19.62 -23.90
N LEU A 16 -26.86 19.81 -24.40
CA LEU A 16 -26.55 20.26 -25.77
C LEU A 16 -25.34 19.42 -26.22
N ALA A 17 -25.52 18.48 -27.16
CA ALA A 17 -25.21 18.64 -28.59
C ALA A 17 -23.77 19.17 -28.81
N GLY A 18 -22.80 18.45 -29.35
CA GLY A 18 -22.86 17.55 -30.50
C GLY A 18 -22.10 18.21 -31.65
N CYS A 19 -20.83 17.83 -31.86
CA CYS A 19 -20.12 18.00 -33.13
C CYS A 19 -19.38 16.71 -33.44
N ALA A 20 -19.75 16.11 -34.56
CA ALA A 20 -19.14 14.94 -35.17
C ALA A 20 -18.15 15.35 -36.27
N SER A 21 -17.44 14.33 -36.79
CA SER A 21 -16.66 14.27 -38.05
C SER A 21 -15.15 14.49 -37.87
N ASN A 22 -14.25 13.72 -38.49
CA ASN A 22 -14.41 12.53 -39.33
C ASN A 22 -13.09 11.77 -39.43
N SER A 23 -13.22 10.46 -39.61
CA SER A 23 -12.37 9.52 -40.35
C SER A 23 -11.01 9.96 -40.90
N ASN A 24 -9.97 9.14 -40.66
CA ASN A 24 -9.24 8.62 -41.81
C ASN A 24 -8.73 7.17 -41.58
N THR A 25 -9.35 6.28 -42.34
CA THR A 25 -8.88 4.97 -42.75
C THR A 25 -7.52 5.05 -43.42
N ASN A 26 -6.59 4.18 -43.05
CA ASN A 26 -5.84 3.47 -44.08
C ASN A 26 -5.41 2.08 -43.60
N GLN A 27 -6.04 1.11 -44.24
CA GLN A 27 -5.71 -0.30 -44.22
C GLN A 27 -4.67 -0.49 -45.34
N THR A 28 -3.52 -1.06 -45.03
CA THR A 28 -2.67 -1.68 -46.06
C THR A 28 -1.97 -2.88 -45.44
N ALA A 29 -2.45 -4.06 -45.84
CA ALA A 29 -1.70 -5.29 -45.75
C ALA A 29 -0.44 -5.19 -46.62
N ASN A 30 0.68 -5.70 -46.13
CA ASN A 30 1.70 -6.36 -46.95
C ASN A 30 2.76 -7.00 -46.05
N ALA A 31 2.81 -8.33 -46.04
CA ALA A 31 4.07 -9.06 -45.95
C ALA A 31 4.74 -8.99 -47.34
N PRO A 32 6.08 -9.04 -47.45
CA PRO A 32 6.73 -10.36 -47.53
C PRO A 32 8.16 -10.45 -46.97
N ALA A 33 8.58 -11.71 -46.82
CA ALA A 33 9.91 -12.29 -47.06
C ALA A 33 11.17 -11.75 -46.33
N GLN A 34 11.68 -12.61 -45.45
CA GLN A 34 13.04 -13.16 -45.38
C GLN A 34 14.20 -12.30 -45.93
N THR A 35 15.18 -12.03 -45.06
CA THR A 35 16.59 -11.92 -45.47
C THR A 35 17.47 -12.60 -44.43
N THR A 36 18.20 -13.59 -44.93
CA THR A 36 19.28 -14.35 -44.33
C THR A 36 20.47 -13.45 -44.01
N THR A 37 21.09 -13.62 -42.85
CA THR A 37 22.52 -13.36 -42.70
C THR A 37 23.12 -14.34 -41.70
N GLU A 38 24.04 -15.15 -42.21
CA GLU A 38 24.92 -16.06 -41.47
C GLU A 38 25.78 -15.30 -40.45
N GLN A 39 26.04 -15.93 -39.30
CA GLN A 39 27.38 -15.94 -38.72
C GLN A 39 27.55 -17.10 -37.71
N THR A 40 28.17 -18.15 -38.24
CA THR A 40 29.33 -18.88 -37.69
C THR A 40 29.45 -19.13 -36.18
N VAL A 41 29.10 -20.37 -35.83
CA VAL A 41 29.71 -21.33 -34.89
C VAL A 41 31.06 -20.94 -34.28
N MET A 42 31.15 -20.99 -32.93
CA MET A 42 32.28 -21.65 -32.25
C MET A 42 31.82 -22.44 -31.02
N THR A 43 31.99 -23.75 -31.17
CA THR A 43 32.04 -24.85 -30.19
C THR A 43 32.90 -24.56 -28.96
N THR A 44 32.47 -24.97 -27.76
CA THR A 44 33.29 -25.69 -26.76
C THR A 44 32.41 -26.27 -25.64
N SER A 45 32.09 -27.55 -25.83
CA SER A 45 32.23 -28.70 -24.91
C SER A 45 31.86 -28.61 -23.41
N GLN A 46 30.80 -29.36 -23.11
CA GLN A 46 30.48 -30.09 -21.87
C GLN A 46 31.59 -31.07 -21.41
N PRO A 47 31.51 -31.55 -20.16
CA PRO A 47 31.30 -33.01 -19.99
C PRO A 47 30.24 -33.39 -18.93
N ALA A 48 29.47 -34.46 -19.26
CA ALA A 48 28.81 -35.37 -18.33
C ALA A 48 29.83 -36.46 -17.88
N ALA A 49 29.70 -37.32 -16.85
CA ALA A 49 28.60 -37.85 -16.07
C ALA A 49 29.18 -38.55 -14.82
N SER A 50 28.38 -38.76 -13.76
CA SER A 50 27.96 -40.12 -13.30
C SER A 50 27.44 -40.15 -11.84
N PRO A 51 26.53 -41.09 -11.51
CA PRO A 51 25.84 -41.17 -10.22
C PRO A 51 26.39 -42.29 -9.31
N GLN A 52 26.15 -42.21 -8.00
CA GLN A 52 26.19 -43.37 -7.11
C GLN A 52 25.21 -43.23 -5.94
N ALA A 53 24.41 -44.28 -5.74
CA ALA A 53 23.49 -44.49 -4.64
C ALA A 53 24.10 -45.48 -3.62
N SER A 54 23.72 -45.34 -2.34
CA SER A 54 23.72 -46.30 -1.20
C SER A 54 23.66 -45.45 0.09
N GLY A 55 22.94 -45.71 1.19
CA GLY A 55 22.03 -46.74 1.64
C GLY A 55 21.76 -46.50 3.16
N SER A 56 20.47 -46.43 3.53
CA SER A 56 19.85 -46.82 4.83
C SER A 56 20.23 -46.08 6.16
N PRO A 57 19.59 -46.37 7.32
CA PRO A 57 18.69 -45.42 7.98
C PRO A 57 19.06 -45.09 9.45
N GLN A 58 18.71 -43.91 9.95
CA GLN A 58 18.73 -43.66 11.40
C GLN A 58 17.43 -43.03 11.90
N THR A 59 16.65 -43.89 12.54
CA THR A 59 15.74 -43.61 13.63
C THR A 59 16.46 -42.89 14.77
N ALA A 60 15.94 -41.74 15.19
CA ALA A 60 16.00 -41.30 16.58
C ALA A 60 14.84 -40.35 16.84
N ALA A 61 13.88 -40.84 17.62
CA ALA A 61 12.92 -40.02 18.32
C ALA A 61 13.66 -39.00 19.19
N ASN A 62 13.21 -37.76 19.19
CA ASN A 62 13.38 -36.90 20.35
C ASN A 62 12.03 -36.28 20.70
N THR A 63 11.29 -37.06 21.48
CA THR A 63 10.23 -36.61 22.35
C THR A 63 10.85 -35.66 23.38
N SER A 64 10.50 -34.38 23.33
CA SER A 64 10.58 -33.51 24.50
C SER A 64 9.26 -32.78 24.63
N ALA A 65 8.38 -33.38 25.44
CA ALA A 65 7.20 -32.74 25.96
C ALA A 65 7.58 -31.77 27.10
N SER A 66 7.08 -30.55 26.96
CA SER A 66 6.63 -29.57 27.96
C SER A 66 7.12 -29.65 29.40
N THR A 67 7.63 -28.52 29.92
CA THR A 67 7.15 -27.95 31.19
C THR A 67 7.59 -26.49 31.34
N GLY A 68 6.63 -25.58 31.52
CA GLY A 68 6.93 -24.17 31.75
C GLY A 68 5.72 -23.25 31.55
N THR A 69 4.72 -23.36 32.43
CA THR A 69 3.67 -22.34 32.58
C THR A 69 4.27 -21.10 33.25
N GLN A 70 4.41 -19.99 32.53
CA GLN A 70 4.36 -18.64 33.11
C GLN A 70 3.69 -17.65 32.14
N PRO A 71 2.90 -16.69 32.65
CA PRO A 71 2.19 -15.71 31.84
C PRO A 71 3.10 -14.51 31.57
N ASN A 72 3.57 -14.34 30.35
CA ASN A 72 3.81 -13.01 29.79
C ASN A 72 3.90 -13.12 28.27
N VAL A 73 3.04 -12.39 27.57
CA VAL A 73 2.88 -12.49 26.12
C VAL A 73 4.12 -11.92 25.42
N PRO A 74 4.91 -12.72 24.67
CA PRO A 74 5.83 -12.16 23.69
C PRO A 74 5.08 -12.19 22.36
N VAL A 75 4.41 -11.10 21.99
CA VAL A 75 3.85 -11.07 20.63
C VAL A 75 4.98 -10.80 19.65
N SER A 76 5.72 -11.85 19.29
CA SER A 76 6.51 -11.92 18.06
C SER A 76 5.54 -11.97 16.90
N ALA A 77 5.49 -10.95 16.04
CA ALA A 77 4.74 -11.01 14.80
C ALA A 77 5.52 -11.90 13.84
N ASN A 78 5.06 -13.13 13.68
CA ASN A 78 5.48 -13.99 12.59
C ASN A 78 4.73 -13.58 11.32
N ALA A 79 5.34 -13.81 10.15
CA ALA A 79 4.67 -13.54 8.87
C ALA A 79 3.31 -14.25 8.74
N LYS A 80 3.18 -15.44 9.35
CA LYS A 80 1.91 -16.19 9.43
C LYS A 80 0.85 -15.44 10.24
N ASP A 81 1.25 -14.73 11.28
CA ASP A 81 0.33 -13.96 12.13
C ASP A 81 -0.24 -12.78 11.32
N ALA A 82 0.55 -12.16 10.46
CA ALA A 82 0.06 -11.11 9.55
C ALA A 82 -1.00 -11.63 8.56
N CYS A 83 -0.86 -12.87 8.07
CA CYS A 83 -1.85 -13.48 7.16
C CYS A 83 -3.17 -13.85 7.83
N ALA A 84 -3.20 -13.96 9.15
CA ALA A 84 -4.42 -14.25 9.90
C ALA A 84 -5.28 -13.00 10.16
N LEU A 85 -4.76 -11.79 9.92
CA LEU A 85 -5.44 -10.54 10.25
C LEU A 85 -6.55 -10.17 9.27
N LEU A 86 -6.55 -10.70 8.05
CA LEU A 86 -7.60 -10.50 7.05
C LEU A 86 -8.09 -11.83 6.50
N THR A 87 -9.39 -11.95 6.33
CA THR A 87 -10.04 -13.15 5.78
C THR A 87 -10.32 -12.98 4.29
N SER A 88 -10.63 -14.09 3.60
CA SER A 88 -11.08 -14.03 2.20
C SER A 88 -12.35 -13.18 2.05
N ASP A 89 -13.28 -13.28 3.00
CA ASP A 89 -14.51 -12.48 2.99
C ASP A 89 -14.24 -10.98 3.14
N ASP A 90 -13.29 -10.60 4.02
CA ASP A 90 -12.88 -9.19 4.18
C ASP A 90 -12.31 -8.64 2.86
N ILE A 91 -11.43 -9.41 2.19
CA ILE A 91 -10.80 -9.00 0.93
C ILE A 91 -11.83 -8.98 -0.20
N LYS A 92 -12.69 -10.01 -0.32
CA LYS A 92 -13.76 -10.08 -1.32
C LYS A 92 -14.73 -8.93 -1.19
N ALA A 93 -15.14 -8.58 0.03
CA ALA A 93 -16.03 -7.46 0.27
C ALA A 93 -15.44 -6.10 -0.17
N VAL A 94 -14.11 -5.97 -0.14
CA VAL A 94 -13.41 -4.70 -0.44
C VAL A 94 -12.90 -4.61 -1.88
N GLN A 95 -12.34 -5.71 -2.42
CA GLN A 95 -11.77 -5.77 -3.77
C GLN A 95 -12.69 -6.42 -4.81
N GLY A 96 -13.79 -7.03 -4.38
CA GLY A 96 -14.72 -7.76 -5.24
C GLY A 96 -14.20 -9.12 -5.71
N GLU A 97 -13.02 -9.53 -5.24
CA GLU A 97 -12.35 -10.76 -5.64
C GLU A 97 -11.90 -11.55 -4.41
N GLU A 98 -12.04 -12.86 -4.47
CA GLU A 98 -11.53 -13.76 -3.44
C GLU A 98 -10.01 -13.85 -3.47
N ILE A 99 -9.43 -14.26 -2.35
CA ILE A 99 -8.00 -14.54 -2.26
C ILE A 99 -7.70 -15.80 -3.09
N LYS A 100 -6.73 -15.69 -4.01
CA LYS A 100 -6.16 -16.81 -4.74
C LYS A 100 -5.06 -17.51 -3.94
N GLU A 101 -4.16 -16.73 -3.35
CA GLU A 101 -3.01 -17.21 -2.58
C GLU A 101 -2.57 -16.15 -1.56
N THR A 102 -2.11 -16.60 -0.39
CA THR A 102 -1.47 -15.76 0.63
C THR A 102 0.03 -16.03 0.70
N LYS A 103 0.85 -14.99 0.58
CA LYS A 103 2.31 -15.07 0.62
C LYS A 103 2.84 -14.37 1.88
N PRO A 104 3.16 -15.11 2.95
CA PRO A 104 3.81 -14.55 4.13
C PRO A 104 5.29 -14.25 3.85
N SER A 105 5.79 -13.11 4.33
CA SER A 105 7.22 -12.82 4.40
C SER A 105 7.56 -12.08 5.69
N GLN A 106 8.81 -12.18 6.14
CA GLN A 106 9.29 -11.51 7.35
C GLN A 106 10.62 -10.83 7.07
N ARG A 107 10.81 -9.66 7.67
CA ARG A 107 12.10 -8.98 7.75
C ARG A 107 12.27 -8.39 9.15
N SER A 108 13.50 -8.21 9.56
CA SER A 108 13.80 -7.55 10.83
C SER A 108 15.11 -6.80 10.75
N ASP A 109 15.22 -5.77 11.57
CA ASP A 109 16.48 -5.07 11.85
C ASP A 109 16.73 -5.06 13.37
N SER A 110 17.64 -4.20 13.86
CA SER A 110 17.93 -4.10 15.29
C SER A 110 16.80 -3.48 16.12
N SER A 111 15.86 -2.79 15.48
CA SER A 111 14.78 -2.05 16.13
C SER A 111 13.42 -2.72 15.95
N PHE A 112 13.15 -3.29 14.78
CA PHE A 112 11.81 -3.76 14.40
C PHE A 112 11.82 -5.15 13.78
N ALA A 113 10.81 -5.94 14.14
CA ALA A 113 10.35 -7.08 13.36
C ALA A 113 9.16 -6.63 12.51
N ILE A 114 9.19 -7.00 11.24
CA ILE A 114 8.17 -6.65 10.25
C ILE A 114 7.69 -7.95 9.60
N ALA A 115 6.43 -8.28 9.86
CA ALA A 115 5.72 -9.40 9.27
C ALA A 115 4.80 -8.87 8.16
N GLN A 116 4.90 -9.43 6.96
CA GLN A 116 4.07 -9.07 5.82
C GLN A 116 3.23 -10.27 5.37
N CYS A 117 1.99 -10.00 4.98
CA CYS A 117 1.20 -10.89 4.18
C CYS A 117 0.78 -10.21 2.88
N PHE A 118 1.08 -10.85 1.76
CA PHE A 118 0.60 -10.45 0.45
C PHE A 118 -0.54 -11.37 0.00
N TYR A 119 -1.75 -10.81 -0.04
CA TYR A 119 -2.98 -11.48 -0.45
C TYR A 119 -3.16 -11.25 -1.95
N THR A 120 -2.88 -12.28 -2.74
CA THR A 120 -3.09 -12.22 -4.19
C THR A 120 -4.55 -12.49 -4.54
N THR A 121 -5.09 -11.77 -5.51
CA THR A 121 -6.40 -12.05 -6.10
C THR A 121 -6.23 -12.57 -7.54
N PRO A 122 -7.28 -13.13 -8.19
CA PRO A 122 -7.22 -13.53 -9.59
C PRO A 122 -6.69 -12.43 -10.51
N THR A 123 -7.13 -11.19 -10.30
CA THR A 123 -6.55 -10.02 -10.95
C THR A 123 -5.39 -9.50 -10.11
N PHE A 124 -4.14 -9.86 -10.43
CA PHE A 124 -2.98 -9.53 -9.60
C PHE A 124 -2.88 -8.04 -9.22
N THR A 125 -3.29 -7.13 -10.11
CA THR A 125 -3.27 -5.70 -9.84
C THR A 125 -4.23 -5.26 -8.73
N LYS A 126 -5.19 -6.09 -8.28
CA LYS A 126 -6.07 -5.84 -7.13
C LYS A 126 -5.60 -6.50 -5.83
N SER A 127 -4.40 -7.08 -5.83
CA SER A 127 -3.85 -7.71 -4.63
C SER A 127 -3.68 -6.70 -3.48
N VAL A 128 -3.66 -7.22 -2.25
CA VAL A 128 -3.53 -6.42 -1.02
C VAL A 128 -2.25 -6.82 -0.30
N SER A 129 -1.49 -5.82 0.16
CA SER A 129 -0.35 -6.04 1.07
C SER A 129 -0.68 -5.50 2.44
N LEU A 130 -0.46 -6.32 3.47
CA LEU A 130 -0.55 -5.94 4.88
C LEU A 130 0.81 -6.20 5.53
N GLU A 131 1.39 -5.18 6.15
CA GLU A 131 2.56 -5.30 7.01
C GLU A 131 2.19 -4.99 8.45
N VAL A 132 2.78 -5.71 9.40
CA VAL A 132 2.71 -5.49 10.83
C VAL A 132 4.13 -5.23 11.32
N THR A 133 4.35 -4.07 11.92
CA THR A 133 5.63 -3.66 12.50
C THR A 133 5.52 -3.61 14.00
N GLN A 134 6.54 -4.15 14.67
CA GLN A 134 6.63 -4.20 16.12
C GLN A 134 8.08 -4.10 16.58
N ALA A 135 8.29 -3.74 17.85
CA ALA A 135 9.63 -3.72 18.45
C ALA A 135 10.29 -5.10 18.43
N MET A 136 11.59 -5.13 18.15
CA MET A 136 12.43 -6.27 18.51
C MET A 136 12.64 -6.32 20.04
N PRO A 137 12.79 -7.51 20.63
CA PRO A 137 13.23 -7.64 22.02
C PRO A 137 14.53 -6.86 22.24
N GLY A 138 14.55 -6.00 23.27
CA GLY A 138 15.72 -5.16 23.57
C GLY A 138 15.91 -3.95 22.66
N SER A 139 14.99 -3.68 21.73
CA SER A 139 15.02 -2.46 20.92
C SER A 139 14.96 -1.21 21.80
N ARG A 140 15.78 -0.21 21.46
CA ARG A 140 15.75 1.12 22.08
C ARG A 140 14.69 2.03 21.47
N THR A 141 14.16 1.66 20.31
CA THR A 141 13.17 2.44 19.57
C THR A 141 11.84 1.70 19.55
N SER A 142 10.83 2.26 20.23
CA SER A 142 9.48 1.71 20.19
C SER A 142 8.76 2.10 18.90
N PRO A 143 7.76 1.32 18.44
CA PRO A 143 6.93 1.67 17.30
C PRO A 143 6.23 3.03 17.48
N ARG A 144 5.81 3.40 18.70
CA ARG A 144 5.27 4.74 18.98
C ARG A 144 6.31 5.85 18.83
N ALA A 145 7.55 5.63 19.25
CA ALA A 145 8.61 6.61 19.10
C ALA A 145 8.93 6.86 17.61
N PHE A 146 9.07 5.78 16.83
CA PHE A 146 9.21 5.84 15.38
C PHE A 146 8.01 6.53 14.73
N TRP A 147 6.80 6.19 15.15
CA TRP A 147 5.57 6.75 14.61
C TRP A 147 5.52 8.28 14.72
N ARG A 148 5.78 8.81 15.92
CA ARG A 148 5.78 10.25 16.18
C ARG A 148 6.80 10.98 15.31
N GLU A 149 7.98 10.40 15.16
CA GLU A 149 9.07 10.98 14.37
C GLU A 149 8.75 11.02 12.87
N ASN A 150 8.13 9.96 12.34
CA ASN A 150 7.94 9.81 10.89
C ASN A 150 6.60 10.32 10.37
N PHE A 151 5.54 10.30 11.19
CA PHE A 151 4.20 10.67 10.73
C PHE A 151 3.69 11.93 11.42
N THR A 152 3.73 11.99 12.75
CA THR A 152 3.17 13.14 13.48
C THR A 152 3.93 14.42 13.16
N ARG A 153 5.27 14.41 13.28
CA ARG A 153 6.09 15.58 12.98
C ARG A 153 5.97 16.03 11.52
N ALA A 154 6.01 15.07 10.58
CA ALA A 154 5.88 15.35 9.16
C ALA A 154 4.50 15.90 8.78
N ALA A 155 3.43 15.37 9.38
CA ALA A 155 2.08 15.86 9.15
C ALA A 155 1.89 17.28 9.71
N GLU A 156 2.35 17.54 10.93
CA GLU A 156 2.26 18.88 11.55
C GLU A 156 3.08 19.92 10.79
N GLU A 157 4.27 19.58 10.31
CA GLU A 157 5.08 20.45 9.47
C GLU A 157 4.37 20.78 8.15
N GLY A 158 3.84 19.76 7.49
CA GLY A 158 3.06 19.93 6.27
C GLY A 158 1.81 20.81 6.43
N GLU A 159 1.09 20.70 7.55
CA GLU A 159 -0.06 21.55 7.82
C GLU A 159 0.35 23.02 8.07
N ARG A 160 1.46 23.25 8.80
CA ARG A 160 2.01 24.61 9.00
C ARG A 160 2.45 25.26 7.69
N ASP A 161 3.05 24.50 6.78
CA ASP A 161 3.51 25.05 5.50
C ASP A 161 2.34 25.38 4.58
N LYS A 162 1.28 24.54 4.54
CA LYS A 162 0.03 24.86 3.83
C LYS A 162 -0.64 26.12 4.37
N GLU A 163 -0.64 26.31 5.70
CA GLU A 163 -1.18 27.53 6.33
C GLU A 163 -0.40 28.77 5.89
N ARG A 164 0.94 28.71 5.94
CA ARG A 164 1.82 29.80 5.47
C ARG A 164 1.65 30.11 3.99
N GLU A 165 1.49 29.09 3.14
CA GLU A 165 1.22 29.28 1.72
C GLU A 165 -0.11 30.00 1.50
N ARG A 166 -1.15 29.58 2.22
CA ARG A 166 -2.47 30.20 2.16
C ARG A 166 -2.44 31.66 2.59
N ASP A 167 -1.67 31.99 3.61
CA ASP A 167 -1.54 33.38 4.09
C ASP A 167 -0.74 34.24 3.10
N ARG A 168 0.35 33.72 2.53
CA ARG A 168 1.08 34.39 1.45
C ARG A 168 0.23 34.62 0.20
N ALA A 169 -0.65 33.67 -0.14
CA ALA A 169 -1.57 33.80 -1.26
C ALA A 169 -2.61 34.92 -1.02
N LYS A 170 -3.10 35.07 0.22
CA LYS A 170 -4.00 36.18 0.59
C LYS A 170 -3.30 37.54 0.52
N ASP A 171 -2.04 37.62 0.92
CA ASP A 171 -1.28 38.87 0.87
C ASP A 171 -0.95 39.30 -0.57
N LYS A 172 -0.68 38.35 -1.47
CA LYS A 172 -0.44 38.62 -2.90
C LYS A 172 -1.67 39.12 -3.66
N ASP A 173 -2.88 38.83 -3.19
CA ASP A 173 -4.11 39.39 -3.80
C ASP A 173 -4.38 40.84 -3.37
N LYS A 174 -3.67 41.37 -2.36
CA LYS A 174 -3.73 42.79 -1.97
C LYS A 174 -2.76 43.71 -2.73
N ASP A 175 -1.75 43.15 -3.41
CA ASP A 175 -0.67 43.90 -4.08
C ASP A 175 -0.62 43.67 -5.60
N LYS A 176 -1.75 43.25 -6.20
CA LYS A 176 -1.87 42.96 -7.65
C LYS A 176 -1.92 44.19 -8.55
N ASP A 177 -1.22 45.25 -8.17
CA ASP A 177 -0.82 46.33 -9.07
C ASP A 177 0.64 46.73 -8.82
N LYS A 178 1.57 45.77 -8.89
CA LYS A 178 2.90 45.97 -9.50
C LYS A 178 3.78 44.72 -9.48
N THR A 179 4.26 44.44 -10.69
CA THR A 179 5.52 43.76 -11.00
C THR A 179 5.56 42.25 -10.78
N GLY A 180 5.73 41.55 -11.91
CA GLY A 180 5.97 40.12 -11.98
C GLY A 180 7.42 39.72 -11.70
N GLY A 181 7.61 38.41 -11.74
CA GLY A 181 8.91 37.75 -11.72
C GLY A 181 9.21 37.09 -10.38
N GLY A 182 9.22 35.76 -10.36
CA GLY A 182 9.56 35.00 -9.16
C GLY A 182 9.67 33.51 -9.43
N ARG A 183 10.83 33.15 -9.96
CA ARG A 183 11.37 31.81 -10.26
C ARG A 183 11.02 30.78 -9.18
N GLY A 184 10.41 29.67 -9.61
CA GLY A 184 9.99 28.56 -8.76
C GLY A 184 11.16 27.96 -7.99
N ALA A 185 10.95 27.76 -6.69
CA ALA A 185 11.81 26.94 -5.88
C ALA A 185 11.63 25.49 -6.32
N GLU A 186 12.72 24.86 -6.73
CA GLU A 186 12.81 23.42 -6.94
C GLU A 186 12.76 22.78 -5.54
N GLU A 187 11.56 22.48 -5.06
CA GLU A 187 11.37 21.55 -3.95
C GLU A 187 11.72 20.15 -4.45
N GLU A 188 12.74 19.54 -3.84
CA GLU A 188 12.94 18.10 -3.91
C GLU A 188 11.59 17.40 -3.71
N GLU A 189 11.24 16.51 -4.62
CA GLU A 189 9.97 15.82 -4.77
C GLU A 189 9.68 14.86 -3.57
N LYS A 190 9.62 15.40 -2.35
CA LYS A 190 8.94 14.78 -1.23
C LYS A 190 7.46 14.86 -1.56
N GLY A 191 6.84 13.69 -1.76
CA GLY A 191 5.39 13.61 -1.92
C GLY A 191 4.66 14.34 -0.80
N PRO A 192 3.36 14.66 -1.00
CA PRO A 192 2.60 15.45 -0.04
C PRO A 192 2.67 14.82 1.37
N PRO A 193 2.66 15.65 2.42
CA PRO A 193 2.82 15.19 3.80
C PRO A 193 1.75 14.14 4.15
N PRO A 194 2.03 13.21 5.10
CA PRO A 194 1.07 12.22 5.54
C PRO A 194 -0.25 12.86 5.97
N GLN A 195 -1.37 12.42 5.38
CA GLN A 195 -2.69 12.94 5.71
C GLN A 195 -3.28 12.15 6.88
N ARG A 196 -3.68 12.83 7.95
CA ARG A 196 -4.31 12.16 9.10
C ARG A 196 -5.64 11.51 8.72
N VAL A 197 -5.86 10.29 9.20
CA VAL A 197 -7.10 9.51 9.01
C VAL A 197 -7.70 9.21 10.37
N SER A 198 -8.93 9.67 10.62
CA SER A 198 -9.62 9.47 11.90
C SER A 198 -10.33 8.12 11.99
N GLY A 199 -10.49 7.61 13.22
CA GLY A 199 -11.30 6.42 13.51
C GLY A 199 -10.69 5.09 13.04
N VAL A 200 -9.36 5.01 12.98
CA VAL A 200 -8.59 3.79 12.70
C VAL A 200 -7.41 3.75 13.67
N GLY A 201 -7.38 2.73 14.52
CA GLY A 201 -6.34 2.62 15.55
C GLY A 201 -6.33 3.79 16.55
N ASP A 202 -5.22 3.95 17.24
CA ASP A 202 -4.93 5.09 18.10
C ASP A 202 -4.66 6.33 17.23
N GLU A 203 -3.89 6.13 16.16
CA GLU A 203 -3.54 7.13 15.14
C GLU A 203 -3.44 6.45 13.78
N ALA A 204 -3.78 7.18 12.71
CA ALA A 204 -3.58 6.68 11.35
C ALA A 204 -3.27 7.81 10.37
N TYR A 205 -2.49 7.47 9.36
CA TYR A 205 -2.10 8.37 8.29
C TYR A 205 -2.17 7.68 6.94
N TRP A 206 -2.69 8.40 5.96
CA TRP A 206 -2.60 8.06 4.55
C TRP A 206 -1.37 8.72 3.95
N VAL A 207 -0.49 7.92 3.38
CA VAL A 207 0.72 8.40 2.70
C VAL A 207 0.54 8.16 1.21
N ASN A 208 0.55 9.23 0.42
CA ASN A 208 0.51 9.13 -1.04
C ASN A 208 1.90 8.74 -1.56
N GLY A 209 1.99 7.63 -2.29
CA GLY A 209 3.17 7.28 -3.08
C GLY A 209 2.99 7.69 -4.54
N ARG A 210 4.09 7.71 -5.31
CA ARG A 210 4.05 8.08 -6.75
C ARG A 210 3.14 7.18 -7.60
N VAL A 211 3.02 5.90 -7.21
CA VAL A 211 2.25 4.87 -7.94
C VAL A 211 0.97 4.47 -7.19
N SER A 212 1.02 4.44 -5.85
CA SER A 212 -0.13 4.13 -5.01
C SER A 212 0.09 4.62 -3.59
N GLY A 213 -0.96 5.15 -2.96
CA GLY A 213 -0.95 5.45 -1.54
C GLY A 213 -1.13 4.22 -0.64
N ALA A 214 -0.74 4.35 0.63
CA ALA A 214 -0.92 3.32 1.65
C ALA A 214 -1.43 3.93 2.97
N LEU A 215 -2.25 3.17 3.68
CA LEU A 215 -2.72 3.53 5.01
C LEU A 215 -1.80 2.93 6.06
N TYR A 216 -1.28 3.77 6.94
CA TYR A 216 -0.57 3.37 8.14
C TYR A 216 -1.49 3.58 9.34
N ALA A 217 -1.53 2.63 10.27
CA ALA A 217 -2.33 2.75 11.49
C ALA A 217 -1.61 2.16 12.71
N LEU A 218 -1.50 2.96 13.76
CA LEU A 218 -0.91 2.64 15.06
C LEU A 218 -1.99 2.06 15.99
N LYS A 219 -1.65 0.99 16.72
CA LYS A 219 -2.47 0.44 17.81
C LYS A 219 -1.56 -0.14 18.87
N GLY A 220 -1.56 0.43 20.08
CA GLY A 220 -0.63 -0.03 21.11
C GLY A 220 0.83 0.24 20.69
N ASP A 221 1.71 -0.73 20.94
CA ASP A 221 3.11 -0.71 20.50
C ASP A 221 3.32 -1.46 19.17
N ARG A 222 2.34 -1.37 18.27
CA ARG A 222 2.40 -1.95 16.93
C ARG A 222 1.79 -0.98 15.94
N PHE A 223 2.25 -1.03 14.70
CA PHE A 223 1.52 -0.38 13.61
C PHE A 223 1.43 -1.29 12.42
N ILE A 224 0.40 -1.07 11.61
CA ILE A 224 0.19 -1.77 10.36
C ILE A 224 0.35 -0.82 9.18
N ARG A 225 0.71 -1.37 8.02
CA ARG A 225 0.66 -0.71 6.72
C ARG A 225 -0.21 -1.53 5.79
N ILE A 226 -1.23 -0.92 5.18
CA ILE A 226 -2.09 -1.54 4.19
C ILE A 226 -2.00 -0.78 2.89
N SER A 227 -1.65 -1.48 1.82
CA SER A 227 -1.69 -0.97 0.45
C SER A 227 -2.57 -1.85 -0.43
N LEU A 228 -3.40 -1.21 -1.25
CA LEU A 228 -4.28 -1.88 -2.20
C LEU A 228 -3.83 -1.56 -3.61
N GLY A 229 -3.72 -2.60 -4.43
CA GLY A 229 -3.66 -2.44 -5.86
C GLY A 229 -5.04 -2.11 -6.45
N GLY A 230 -5.03 -1.67 -7.70
CA GLY A 230 -6.22 -1.42 -8.52
C GLY A 230 -6.10 -0.09 -9.25
N THR A 231 -7.14 0.25 -10.00
CA THR A 231 -7.25 1.51 -10.74
C THR A 231 -8.11 2.55 -10.03
N ASP A 232 -8.50 2.27 -8.78
CA ASP A 232 -9.27 3.20 -7.95
C ASP A 232 -8.49 4.48 -7.68
N THR A 233 -9.21 5.60 -7.55
CA THR A 233 -8.63 6.87 -7.06
C THR A 233 -8.14 6.71 -5.62
N ASP A 234 -7.22 7.58 -5.19
CA ASP A 234 -6.69 7.53 -3.82
C ASP A 234 -7.78 7.69 -2.75
N ALA A 235 -8.81 8.50 -3.01
CA ALA A 235 -9.94 8.65 -2.07
C ALA A 235 -10.72 7.33 -1.87
N VAL A 236 -11.01 6.62 -2.96
CA VAL A 236 -11.69 5.32 -2.91
C VAL A 236 -10.78 4.27 -2.26
N ARG A 237 -9.50 4.26 -2.65
CA ARG A 237 -8.49 3.35 -2.11
C ARG A 237 -8.26 3.55 -0.62
N GLN A 238 -8.22 4.80 -0.15
CA GLN A 238 -8.10 5.15 1.26
C GLN A 238 -9.31 4.64 2.05
N LYS A 239 -10.53 4.80 1.53
CA LYS A 239 -11.75 4.27 2.18
C LYS A 239 -11.73 2.74 2.29
N LYS A 240 -11.29 2.06 1.22
CA LYS A 240 -11.09 0.60 1.21
C LYS A 240 -10.02 0.17 2.21
N ALA A 241 -8.87 0.85 2.22
CA ALA A 241 -7.78 0.60 3.16
C ALA A 241 -8.22 0.79 4.61
N ARG A 242 -9.00 1.83 4.90
CA ARG A 242 -9.59 2.08 6.22
C ARG A 242 -10.46 0.93 6.69
N THR A 243 -11.29 0.40 5.79
CA THR A 243 -12.16 -0.75 6.09
C THR A 243 -11.33 -1.98 6.46
N LEU A 244 -10.32 -2.32 5.65
CA LEU A 244 -9.43 -3.45 5.94
C LEU A 244 -8.60 -3.22 7.21
N ALA A 245 -8.11 -2.00 7.44
CA ALA A 245 -7.34 -1.67 8.63
C ALA A 245 -8.16 -1.88 9.90
N GLN A 246 -9.42 -1.44 9.93
CA GLN A 246 -10.29 -1.66 11.08
C GLN A 246 -10.49 -3.17 11.35
N LYS A 247 -10.66 -3.98 10.31
CA LYS A 247 -10.76 -5.44 10.42
C LYS A 247 -9.47 -6.06 10.95
N ALA A 248 -8.33 -5.72 10.36
CA ALA A 248 -7.02 -6.22 10.78
C ALA A 248 -6.72 -5.84 12.24
N LEU A 249 -6.93 -4.57 12.60
CA LEU A 249 -6.69 -4.08 13.95
C LEU A 249 -7.62 -4.71 14.98
N SER A 250 -8.83 -5.14 14.62
CA SER A 250 -9.70 -5.87 15.56
C SER A 250 -9.16 -7.25 15.96
N ARG A 251 -8.21 -7.79 15.18
CA ARG A 251 -7.58 -9.12 15.37
C ARG A 251 -6.12 -9.03 15.84
N LEU A 252 -5.62 -7.80 16.05
CA LEU A 252 -4.25 -7.48 16.47
C LEU A 252 -4.18 -7.20 17.97
#